data_AF-A0A848T4D0-F1
#
_entry.id   AF-A0A848T4D0-F1
#
_cell.length_a   1.000
_cell.length_b   1.000
_cell.length_c   1.000
_cell.angle_alpha   90.00
_cell.angle_beta   90.00
_cell.angle_gamma   90.00
#
_symmetry.space_group_name_H-M   'P 1'
#
loop_
_entity.id
_entity.type
_entity.pdbx_description
1 polymer ?
#
loop_
_entity_poly.entity_id
_entity_poly.type
_entity_poly.pdbx_seq_one_letter_code
_entity_poly.pdbx_strand_id
1 'polypeptide(L)' 'LGQYLQPSKKHLPVHRYVHPDEFAEYKEIGLSKGFLFVESGPLVRSSYHAEKHVL' A
#
# COMPACT_ATOMS: atom_id res chain seq x y z
N LEU A 1 1.43 -0.77 -1.82
CA LEU A 1 1.54 -0.69 -0.35
C LEU A 1 0.19 -0.30 0.23
N GLY A 2 -0.41 -1.16 1.05
CA GLY A 2 -1.77 -0.97 1.57
C GLY A 2 -1.85 -1.15 3.08
N GLN A 3 -2.91 -0.64 3.70
CA GLN A 3 -3.18 -0.83 5.13
C GLN A 3 -3.60 -2.27 5.38
N TYR A 4 -2.99 -2.88 6.40
CA TYR A 4 -3.49 -4.12 6.97
C TYR A 4 -4.83 -3.87 7.67
N LEU A 5 -5.86 -4.58 7.21
CA LEU A 5 -7.16 -4.62 7.87
C LEU A 5 -7.35 -6.03 8.41
N GLN A 6 -7.49 -6.13 9.73
CA GLN A 6 -7.69 -7.39 10.41
C GLN A 6 -9.00 -8.06 9.92
N PRO A 7 -8.96 -9.26 9.33
CA PRO A 7 -10.18 -9.91 8.82
C PRO A 7 -11.13 -10.36 9.94
N SER A 8 -10.57 -10.76 11.08
CA SER A 8 -11.32 -11.17 12.27
C SER A 8 -10.43 -11.13 13.51
N LYS A 9 -11.04 -11.17 14.71
CA LYS A 9 -10.32 -11.16 16.01
C LYS A 9 -9.30 -12.29 16.22
N LYS A 10 -9.32 -13.34 15.37
CA LYS A 10 -8.36 -14.45 15.42
C LYS A 10 -7.04 -14.14 14.70
N HIS A 11 -6.99 -13.06 13.91
CA HIS A 11 -5.79 -12.65 13.19
C HIS A 11 -4.99 -11.64 14.01
N LEU A 12 -3.78 -11.31 13.55
CA LEU A 12 -2.95 -10.30 14.18
C LEU A 12 -3.73 -8.98 14.38
N PRO A 13 -3.64 -8.36 15.56
CA PRO A 13 -4.28 -7.07 15.78
C PRO A 13 -3.63 -5.99 14.92
N VAL A 14 -4.42 -5.00 14.51
CA VAL A 14 -3.88 -3.81 13.87
C VAL A 14 -3.03 -3.06 14.89
N HIS A 15 -1.73 -2.91 14.61
CA HIS A 15 -0.83 -2.15 15.48
C HIS A 15 -1.03 -0.63 15.32
N ARG A 16 -1.26 -0.17 14.09
CA ARG A 16 -1.44 1.24 13.73
C ARG A 16 -2.26 1.39 12.45
N TYR A 17 -3.05 2.45 12.39
CA TYR A 17 -3.61 2.99 11.15
C TYR A 17 -2.67 4.07 10.62
N VAL A 18 -2.10 3.82 9.44
CA VAL A 18 -1.10 4.71 8.82
C VAL A 18 -1.80 5.94 8.23
N HIS A 19 -1.24 7.13 8.45
CA HIS A 19 -1.83 8.36 7.92
C HIS A 19 -1.68 8.41 6.38
N PRO A 20 -2.65 8.97 5.61
CA PRO A 20 -2.52 9.12 4.17
C PRO A 20 -1.20 9.76 3.70
N ASP A 21 -0.67 10.72 4.46
CA ASP A 21 0.59 11.40 4.11
C ASP A 21 1.82 10.47 4.16
N GLU A 22 1.84 9.50 5.07
CA GLU A 22 2.93 8.50 5.11
C GLU A 22 2.86 7.56 3.89
N PHE A 23 1.67 7.23 3.40
CA PHE A 23 1.53 6.47 2.16
C PHE A 23 2.08 7.26 0.96
N ALA A 24 1.89 8.58 0.93
CA ALA A 24 2.47 9.45 -0.09
C ALA A 24 4.00 9.44 -0.01
N GLU A 25 4.58 9.56 1.18
CA GLU A 25 6.03 9.46 1.39
C GLU A 25 6.58 8.10 0.90
N TYR A 26 5.91 6.99 1.24
CA TYR A 26 6.34 5.66 0.80
C TYR A 26 6.29 5.49 -0.72
N LYS A 27 5.36 6.18 -1.40
CA LYS A 27 5.32 6.20 -2.86
C LYS A 27 6.58 6.82 -3.43
N GLU A 28 6.95 8.01 -2.95
CA GLU A 28 8.15 8.72 -3.40
C GLU A 28 9.44 7.93 -3.09
N ILE A 29 9.50 7.29 -1.92
CA ILE A 29 10.60 6.38 -1.57
C ILE A 29 10.68 5.20 -2.53
N GLY A 30 9.56 4.59 -2.90
CA GLY A 30 9.54 3.50 -3.87
C GLY A 30 10.02 3.96 -5.26
N LEU A 31 9.50 5.09 -5.74
CA LEU A 31 9.88 5.63 -7.05
C LEU A 31 11.37 5.99 -7.10
N SER A 32 11.91 6.63 -6.05
CA SER A 32 13.34 6.94 -5.94
C SER A 32 14.25 5.71 -5.88
N LYS A 33 13.72 4.54 -5.51
CA LYS A 33 14.43 3.25 -5.54
C LYS A 33 14.41 2.56 -6.90
N GLY A 34 13.76 3.15 -7.91
CA GLY A 34 13.73 2.64 -9.27
C GLY A 34 12.58 1.65 -9.58
N PHE A 35 11.56 1.57 -8.73
CA PHE A 35 10.34 0.85 -9.08
C PHE A 35 9.60 1.60 -10.20
N LEU A 36 9.20 0.89 -11.26
CA LEU A 36 8.49 1.47 -12.41
C LEU A 36 7.11 2.02 -12.04
N PHE A 37 6.41 1.33 -11.13
CA PHE A 37 5.10 1.72 -10.63
C PHE A 37 5.03 1.48 -9.13
N VAL A 38 4.43 2.43 -8.40
CA VAL A 38 4.18 2.31 -6.96
C VAL A 38 2.78 2.79 -6.65
N GLU A 39 1.90 1.83 -6.34
CA GLU A 39 0.59 2.12 -5.74
C GLU A 39 0.74 2.11 -4.22
N SER A 40 0.38 3.19 -3.55
CA SER A 40 0.50 3.34 -2.10
C SER A 40 -0.70 4.10 -1.54
N GLY A 41 -1.43 3.48 -0.62
CA GLY A 41 -2.60 4.11 0.00
C GLY A 41 -3.40 3.13 0.88
N PRO A 42 -4.28 3.63 1.78
CA PRO A 42 -4.93 2.78 2.79
C PRO A 42 -5.67 1.58 2.21
N LEU A 43 -6.40 1.78 1.10
CA LEU A 43 -7.24 0.75 0.49
C LEU A 43 -6.58 0.02 -0.68
N VAL A 44 -5.31 0.29 -0.98
CA VAL A 44 -4.59 -0.40 -2.05
C VAL A 44 -4.53 -1.90 -1.76
N ARG A 45 -4.79 -2.70 -2.79
CA ARG A 45 -4.68 -4.16 -2.80
C ARG A 45 -3.82 -4.59 -3.98
N SER A 46 -3.34 -5.83 -3.97
CA SER A 46 -2.42 -6.33 -5.00
C SER A 46 -3.00 -6.29 -6.42
N SER A 47 -4.31 -6.45 -6.56
CA SER A 47 -5.01 -6.37 -7.86
C SER A 47 -5.43 -4.95 -8.25
N TYR A 48 -5.25 -3.96 -7.38
CA TYR A 48 -5.69 -2.60 -7.65
C TYR A 48 -4.83 -1.96 -8.75
N HIS A 49 -5.45 -1.59 -9.87
CA HIS A 49 -4.79 -1.02 -11.06
C HIS A 49 -3.70 -1.91 -11.68
N ALA A 50 -3.70 -3.22 -11.42
CA ALA A 50 -2.68 -4.12 -11.94
C ALA A 50 -2.64 -4.12 -13.48
N GLU A 51 -3.77 -3.88 -14.14
CA GLU A 51 -3.89 -3.74 -15.60
C GLU A 51 -3.11 -2.54 -16.16
N LYS A 52 -2.86 -1.51 -15.35
CA LYS A 52 -2.11 -0.31 -15.76
C LYS A 52 -0.60 -0.50 -15.66
N HIS A 53 -0.14 -1.62 -15.07
CA HIS A 53 1.28 -1.92 -14.87
C HIS A 53 1.79 -3.04 -15.78
N VAL A 54 0.97 -3.49 -16.73
CA VAL A 54 1.38 -4.42 -17.79
C VAL A 54 2.03 -3.61 -18.92
N LEU A 55 3.29 -3.95 -19.23
CA LEU A 55 4.05 -3.39 -20.35
C LEU A 55 3.56 -3.92 -21.70
#